data_AF-A0ABD5EGY9-F1
#
_entry.id   AF-A0ABD5EGY9-F1
#
_cell.length_a   1.000
_cell.length_b   1.000
_cell.length_c   1.000
_cell.angle_alpha   90.00
_cell.angle_beta   90.00
_cell.angle_gamma   90.00
#
_symmetry.space_group_name_H-M   'P 1'
#
loop_
_entity.id
_entity.type
_entity.pdbx_description
1 polymer ?
#
loop_
_entity_poly.entity_id
_entity_poly.type
_entity_poly.pdbx_seq_one_letter_code
_entity_poly.pdbx_strand_id
1 'polypeptide(L)' 'MSDDYLARIGKLIRDARQHRGWTQTQLAEALGTSQSAVNRIERGNQNISLE' A
#
# COMPACT_ATOMS: atom_id res chain seq x y z
N MET A 1 14.54 5.59 10.65
CA MET A 1 14.86 4.15 10.50
C MET A 1 13.60 3.30 10.27
N SER A 2 12.57 3.38 11.11
CA SER A 2 11.31 2.62 10.95
C SER A 2 10.45 3.06 9.74
N ASP A 3 10.40 4.37 9.47
CA ASP A 3 9.56 4.93 8.42
C ASP A 3 10.00 4.52 7.00
N ASP A 4 11.32 4.45 6.78
CA ASP A 4 11.91 3.95 5.53
C ASP A 4 11.55 2.48 5.27
N TYR A 5 11.51 1.67 6.33
CA TYR A 5 11.14 0.26 6.22
C TYR A 5 9.68 0.06 5.80
N LEU A 6 8.75 0.82 6.39
CA LEU A 6 7.33 0.77 6.02
C LEU A 6 7.10 1.28 4.59
N ALA A 7 7.80 2.34 4.18
CA ALA A 7 7.75 2.83 2.81
C ALA A 7 8.25 1.78 1.80
N ARG A 8 9.34 1.07 2.12
CA ARG A 8 9.86 -0.02 1.29
C ARG A 8 8.90 -1.19 1.18
N ILE A 9 8.25 -1.61 2.28
CA ILE A 9 7.22 -2.65 2.25
C ILE A 9 6.03 -2.20 1.40
N GLY A 10 5.54 -0.98 1.61
CA GLY A 10 4.43 -0.43 0.83
C GLY A 10 4.70 -0.42 -0.67
N LYS A 11 5.93 -0.06 -1.06
CA LYS A 11 6.38 -0.13 -2.46
C LYS A 11 6.38 -1.57 -2.98
N LEU A 12 6.95 -2.52 -2.25
CA LEU A 12 6.98 -3.92 -2.66
C LEU A 12 5.58 -4.51 -2.87
N ILE A 13 4.64 -4.17 -1.99
CA ILE A 13 3.24 -4.62 -2.11
C ILE A 13 2.60 -4.01 -3.37
N ARG A 14 2.81 -2.71 -3.60
CA ARG A 14 2.31 -2.03 -4.80
C ARG A 14 2.87 -2.66 -6.08
N ASP A 15 4.17 -2.92 -6.13
CA ASP A 15 4.85 -3.49 -7.30
C ASP A 15 4.30 -4.91 -7.58
N ALA A 16 4.18 -5.75 -6.55
CA ALA A 16 3.61 -7.09 -6.67
C ALA A 16 2.15 -7.07 -7.16
N ARG A 17 1.35 -6.13 -6.64
CA ARG A 17 -0.04 -5.93 -7.09
C ARG A 17 -0.10 -5.53 -8.56
N GLN A 18 0.73 -4.57 -8.98
CA GLN A 18 0.76 -4.08 -10.36
C GLN A 18 1.27 -5.15 -11.33
N HIS A 19 2.28 -5.94 -10.95
CA HIS A 19 2.75 -7.08 -11.73
C HIS A 19 1.66 -8.14 -11.98
N ARG A 20 0.71 -8.28 -11.04
CA ARG A 20 -0.47 -9.15 -11.21
C ARG A 20 -1.60 -8.49 -12.01
N GLY A 21 -1.46 -7.23 -12.43
CA GLY A 21 -2.52 -6.46 -13.09
C GLY A 21 -3.70 -6.13 -12.17
N TRP A 22 -3.50 -6.15 -10.84
CA TRP A 22 -4.58 -5.97 -9.88
C TRP A 22 -4.78 -4.51 -9.49
N THR A 23 -6.05 -4.14 -9.27
CA THR A 23 -6.43 -2.90 -8.57
C THR A 23 -6.25 -3.05 -7.06
N GLN A 24 -6.19 -1.93 -6.33
CA GLN A 24 -6.12 -1.97 -4.87
C GLN A 24 -7.36 -2.64 -4.25
N THR A 25 -8.53 -2.52 -4.88
CA THR A 25 -9.76 -3.21 -4.45
C THR A 25 -9.62 -4.72 -4.56
N GLN A 26 -9.10 -5.23 -5.68
CA GLN A 26 -8.87 -6.66 -5.86
C GLN A 26 -7.83 -7.22 -4.88
N LEU A 27 -6.78 -6.45 -4.59
CA LEU A 27 -5.85 -6.82 -3.52
C LEU A 27 -6.54 -6.82 -2.15
N ALA A 28 -7.40 -5.83 -1.88
CA ALA A 28 -8.12 -5.74 -0.63
C ALA A 28 -9.09 -6.92 -0.42
N GLU A 29 -9.82 -7.30 -1.47
CA GLU A 29 -10.67 -8.50 -1.49
C GLU A 29 -9.86 -9.77 -1.20
N ALA A 30 -8.71 -9.94 -1.86
CA ALA A 30 -7.83 -11.09 -1.64
C ALA A 30 -7.24 -11.15 -0.22
N LEU A 31 -7.05 -9.99 0.43
CA LEU A 31 -6.52 -9.88 1.79
C LEU A 31 -7.62 -9.84 2.87
N GLY A 32 -8.90 -9.85 2.50
CA GLY A 32 -10.01 -9.71 3.45
C GLY A 32 -10.01 -8.35 4.18
N THR A 33 -9.60 -7.28 3.50
CA THR A 33 -9.49 -5.93 4.05
C THR A 33 -10.16 -4.88 3.15
N SER A 34 -10.08 -3.60 3.53
CA SER A 34 -10.62 -2.51 2.72
C SER A 34 -9.60 -1.94 1.74
N GLN A 35 -10.07 -1.40 0.61
CA GLN A 35 -9.21 -0.68 -0.34
C GLN A 35 -8.46 0.48 0.34
N SER A 36 -9.08 1.15 1.31
CA SER A 36 -8.45 2.21 2.09
C SER A 36 -7.31 1.71 2.98
N ALA A 37 -7.41 0.49 3.51
CA ALA A 37 -6.32 -0.15 4.25
C ALA A 37 -5.14 -0.47 3.33
N VAL A 38 -5.40 -1.04 2.15
CA VAL A 38 -4.38 -1.27 1.11
C VAL A 38 -3.71 0.04 0.70
N ASN A 39 -4.47 1.11 0.49
CA ASN A 39 -3.92 2.42 0.15
C ASN A 39 -2.97 2.95 1.24
N ARG A 40 -3.33 2.83 2.52
CA ARG A 40 -2.43 3.22 3.63
C ARG A 40 -1.16 2.40 3.68
N ILE A 41 -1.27 1.09 3.46
CA ILE A 41 -0.13 0.16 3.41
C ILE A 41 0.83 0.55 2.27
N GLU A 42 0.30 0.72 1.06
CA GLU A 42 1.12 1.06 -0.12
C GLU A 42 1.78 2.43 -0.02
N ARG A 43 1.16 3.37 0.71
CA ARG A 43 1.71 4.70 0.97
C ARG A 43 2.70 4.75 2.15
N GLY A 44 2.87 3.66 2.90
CA GLY A 44 3.80 3.62 4.03
C GLY A 44 3.50 4.65 5.13
N ASN A 45 2.23 5.02 5.33
CA ASN A 45 1.79 6.05 6.29
C ASN A 45 2.36 7.47 6.09
N GLN A 46 2.64 7.86 4.84
CA GLN A 46 2.96 9.25 4.49
C GLN A 46 1.69 10.13 4.55
N ASN A 47 1.31 10.57 5.76
CA ASN A 47 0.43 11.72 5.98
C ASN A 47 1.26 12.99 5.77
N ILE A 48 1.66 13.27 4.53
CA ILE A 48 2.27 14.56 4.21
C ILE A 48 1.12 15.58 4.18
N SER A 49 0.88 16.22 5.33
CA SER A 49 0.15 17.48 5.37
C SER A 49 1.06 18.54 4.77
N LEU A 50 0.63 19.15 3.65
CA LEU A 50 1.24 20.37 3.14
C LEU A 50 0.56 21.55 3.85
N GLU A 51 1.33 22.32 4.62
CA GLU A 51 1.03 23.73 4.89
C GLU A 51 1.49 24.60 3.71
#